data_AF-A0A9P5RSH8-F1
#
_entry.id   AF-A0A9P5RSH8-F1
#
_cell.length_a   1.000
_cell.length_b   1.000
_cell.length_c   1.000
_cell.angle_alpha   90.00
_cell.angle_beta   90.00
_cell.angle_gamma   90.00
#
_symmetry.space_group_name_H-M   'P 1'
#
loop_
_entity.id
_entity.type
_entity.pdbx_description
1 polymer ?
#
loop_
_entity_poly.entity_id
_entity_poly.type
_entity_poly.pdbx_seq_one_letter_code
_entity_poly.pdbx_strand_id
1 'polypeptide(L)'
;MSHHCHDEAHAHGHGHGHGHDDHDHDHDESPDSGLVHESLYQRIDHDNVTCLNEAEPNSGRSVLKPWHEKMDDTKFVESDADEQLIFRIPFTGLVKLKSITLRSDSGETAPRKMKAFINMDDLDFDNAESTVPTQEWDLVEDTHGQVAEYSTRVAKFSSIRSLTLFFSENFGGDTTKISFIGLKGEFSELKRDPIITVYELQANPADHKVPGVNDALHPEFE
;
A
#
# COMPACT_ATOMS: atom_id res chain seq x y z
N MET A 1 -21.45 72.72 -27.75
CA MET A 1 -22.03 72.00 -28.90
C MET A 1 -22.45 70.63 -28.39
N SER A 2 -23.63 70.56 -27.79
CA SER A 2 -24.94 70.18 -28.38
C SER A 2 -25.24 68.68 -28.26
N HIS A 3 -26.24 68.40 -27.42
CA HIS A 3 -27.31 67.39 -27.54
C HIS A 3 -26.95 65.95 -27.94
N HIS A 4 -27.27 64.98 -27.06
CA HIS A 4 -28.44 64.13 -27.29
C HIS A 4 -28.88 63.37 -26.02
N CYS A 5 -30.18 63.47 -25.71
CA CYS A 5 -30.92 62.66 -24.76
C CYS A 5 -31.45 61.40 -25.47
N HIS A 6 -31.63 60.29 -24.74
CA HIS A 6 -32.71 59.36 -25.04
C HIS A 6 -33.27 58.77 -23.75
N ASP A 7 -34.60 58.76 -23.74
CA ASP A 7 -35.56 58.51 -22.68
C ASP A 7 -35.83 57.02 -22.44
N GLU A 8 -36.18 56.72 -21.18
CA GLU A 8 -37.20 55.80 -20.65
C GLU A 8 -37.53 54.45 -21.33
N ALA A 9 -37.44 53.35 -20.57
CA ALA A 9 -38.62 52.57 -20.11
C ALA A 9 -38.18 51.24 -19.44
N HIS A 10 -38.34 51.12 -18.12
CA HIS A 10 -38.29 49.82 -17.42
C HIS A 10 -39.66 49.48 -16.84
N ALA A 11 -40.39 48.63 -17.56
CA ALA A 11 -41.63 48.02 -17.11
C ALA A 11 -41.35 46.67 -16.43
N HIS A 12 -42.15 46.42 -15.39
CA HIS A 12 -42.16 45.26 -14.51
C HIS A 12 -42.55 43.94 -15.19
N GLY A 13 -42.09 42.82 -14.62
CA GLY A 13 -42.98 41.67 -14.38
C GLY A 13 -42.44 40.26 -14.64
N HIS A 14 -42.60 39.44 -13.59
CA HIS A 14 -42.71 37.98 -13.54
C HIS A 14 -41.45 37.12 -13.45
N GLY A 15 -41.28 36.54 -12.27
CA GLY A 15 -40.35 35.45 -12.01
C GLY A 15 -40.85 34.10 -12.49
N HIS A 16 -39.90 33.18 -12.58
CA HIS A 16 -40.09 31.75 -12.40
C HIS A 16 -38.82 31.22 -11.74
N GLY A 17 -38.98 30.71 -10.53
CA GLY A 17 -37.94 29.92 -9.89
C GLY A 17 -37.77 28.60 -10.63
N HIS A 18 -36.52 28.26 -10.92
CA HIS A 18 -36.07 26.89 -11.03
C HIS A 18 -34.70 26.86 -10.35
N GLY A 19 -34.70 26.36 -9.11
CA GLY A 19 -33.48 25.92 -8.46
C GLY A 19 -32.96 24.73 -9.24
N HIS A 20 -31.82 24.92 -9.90
CA HIS A 20 -30.94 23.83 -10.26
C HIS A 20 -29.81 23.86 -9.25
N ASP A 21 -29.93 22.94 -8.30
CA ASP A 21 -28.86 22.41 -7.47
C ASP A 21 -27.97 21.59 -8.41
N ASP A 22 -27.21 22.28 -9.27
CA ASP A 22 -26.15 21.65 -10.03
C ASP A 22 -24.89 21.79 -9.18
N HIS A 23 -24.54 20.66 -8.57
CA HIS A 23 -23.35 20.45 -7.79
C HIS A 23 -22.12 21.03 -8.49
N ASP A 24 -21.66 22.19 -8.01
CA ASP A 24 -20.27 22.61 -8.13
C ASP A 24 -19.43 21.55 -7.41
N HIS A 25 -19.02 20.54 -8.16
CA HIS A 25 -17.80 19.82 -7.83
C HIS A 25 -16.67 20.77 -8.17
N ASP A 26 -16.33 21.64 -7.21
CA ASP A 26 -15.00 22.25 -7.07
C ASP A 26 -13.98 21.11 -7.04
N HIS A 27 -13.64 20.60 -8.22
CA HIS A 27 -12.39 19.92 -8.44
C HIS A 27 -11.33 21.01 -8.34
N ASP A 28 -10.83 21.22 -7.12
CA ASP A 28 -9.53 21.84 -6.90
C ASP A 28 -8.49 20.95 -7.63
N GLU A 29 -8.34 21.14 -8.94
CA GLU A 29 -7.26 20.60 -9.76
C GLU A 29 -5.97 21.36 -9.44
N SER A 30 -5.62 21.41 -8.16
CA SER A 30 -4.22 21.53 -7.81
C SER A 30 -3.52 20.25 -8.31
N PRO A 31 -2.32 20.33 -8.91
CA PRO A 31 -1.59 19.15 -9.41
C PRO A 31 -1.29 18.12 -8.31
N ASP A 32 -1.53 18.45 -7.04
CA ASP A 32 -1.40 17.59 -5.88
C ASP A 32 -2.64 16.71 -5.62
N SER A 33 -3.85 17.12 -6.03
CA SER A 33 -5.10 16.39 -5.78
C SER A 33 -5.11 14.97 -6.36
N GLY A 34 -4.50 14.76 -7.53
CA GLY A 34 -4.31 13.42 -8.12
C GLY A 34 -3.37 12.54 -7.31
N LEU A 35 -2.37 13.14 -6.64
CA LEU A 35 -1.37 12.43 -5.84
C LEU A 35 -1.94 11.95 -4.50
N VAL A 36 -2.95 12.65 -3.96
CA VAL A 36 -3.65 12.24 -2.73
C VAL A 36 -4.55 11.03 -3.01
N HIS A 37 -5.22 10.99 -4.15
CA HIS A 37 -6.20 9.95 -4.48
C HIS A 37 -5.58 8.56 -4.64
N GLU A 38 -4.29 8.49 -4.98
CA GLU A 38 -3.54 7.25 -5.17
C GLU A 38 -2.61 6.94 -3.97
N SER A 39 -2.62 7.75 -2.91
CA SER A 39 -1.78 7.51 -1.75
C SER A 39 -2.25 6.27 -0.96
N LEU A 40 -1.32 5.37 -0.69
CA LEU A 40 -1.56 4.16 0.09
C LEU A 40 -1.31 4.36 1.59
N TYR A 41 -0.94 5.58 2.02
CA TYR A 41 -0.57 5.87 3.42
C TYR A 41 -1.61 5.40 4.44
N GLN A 42 -2.89 5.66 4.18
CA GLN A 42 -4.01 5.25 5.06
C GLN A 42 -4.30 3.74 5.03
N ARG A 43 -3.68 3.01 4.10
CA ARG A 43 -3.88 1.56 3.90
C ARG A 43 -2.73 0.73 4.49
N ILE A 44 -1.70 1.40 5.01
CA ILE A 44 -0.60 0.76 5.73
C ILE A 44 -1.07 0.44 7.16
N ASP A 45 -0.78 -0.77 7.62
CA ASP A 45 -0.94 -1.15 9.02
C ASP A 45 0.28 -0.67 9.81
N HIS A 46 0.25 0.62 10.18
CA HIS A 46 1.37 1.32 10.82
C HIS A 46 1.83 0.66 12.13
N ASP A 47 0.92 0.00 12.85
CA ASP A 47 1.25 -0.63 14.13
C ASP A 47 2.11 -1.88 13.98
N ASN A 48 2.06 -2.52 12.82
CA ASN A 48 2.85 -3.71 12.49
C ASN A 48 4.00 -3.42 11.51
N VAL A 49 4.29 -2.15 11.22
CA VAL A 49 5.50 -1.78 10.48
C VAL A 49 6.73 -2.05 11.33
N THR A 50 7.72 -2.73 10.76
CA THR A 50 9.01 -2.97 11.41
C THR A 50 10.14 -2.51 10.50
N CYS A 51 11.20 -1.95 11.09
CA CYS A 51 12.44 -1.63 10.40
C CYS A 51 13.60 -2.37 11.09
N LEU A 52 14.40 -3.10 10.33
CA LEU A 52 15.60 -3.76 10.82
C LEU A 52 16.82 -2.88 10.56
N ASN A 53 17.76 -2.90 11.50
CA ASN A 53 18.97 -2.06 11.53
C ASN A 53 18.69 -0.56 11.66
N GLU A 54 17.56 -0.15 12.26
CA GLU A 54 17.31 1.25 12.61
C GLU A 54 18.06 1.64 13.91
N ALA A 55 18.77 2.77 13.90
CA ALA A 55 19.51 3.29 15.05
C ALA A 55 18.58 3.72 16.20
N GLU A 56 17.47 4.37 15.85
CA GLU A 56 16.43 4.75 16.79
C GLU A 56 15.19 3.85 16.62
N PRO A 57 14.67 3.22 17.70
CA PRO A 57 13.52 2.35 17.61
C PRO A 57 12.28 3.07 17.07
N ASN A 58 11.60 2.45 16.09
CA ASN A 58 10.42 2.96 15.38
C ASN A 58 10.68 4.18 14.48
N SER A 59 11.94 4.57 14.25
CA SER A 59 12.26 5.66 13.32
C SER A 59 11.88 5.32 11.88
N GLY A 60 12.02 4.05 11.47
CA GLY A 60 11.60 3.57 10.16
C GLY A 60 10.09 3.63 9.93
N ARG A 61 9.28 3.50 10.99
CA ARG A 61 7.83 3.76 10.93
C ARG A 61 7.55 5.25 10.71
N SER A 62 8.33 6.13 11.33
CA SER A 62 8.10 7.57 11.31
C SER A 62 8.30 8.24 9.94
N VAL A 63 9.08 7.60 9.05
CA VAL A 63 9.33 8.08 7.68
C VAL A 63 8.24 7.69 6.69
N LEU A 64 7.39 6.72 7.04
CA LEU A 64 6.11 6.50 6.37
C LEU A 64 5.17 7.57 6.90
N LYS A 65 4.99 8.65 6.13
CA LYS A 65 4.16 9.80 6.50
C LYS A 65 3.28 10.26 5.34
N PRO A 66 2.26 11.08 5.58
CA PRO A 66 1.41 11.60 4.52
C PRO A 66 2.20 12.40 3.47
N TRP A 67 1.69 12.45 2.24
CA TRP A 67 2.32 13.17 1.12
C TRP A 67 2.56 14.68 1.40
N HIS A 68 1.72 15.32 2.22
CA HIS A 68 1.89 16.72 2.58
C HIS A 68 3.09 16.95 3.53
N GLU A 69 3.49 15.93 4.30
CA GLU A 69 4.66 15.97 5.19
C GLU A 69 5.95 15.51 4.50
N LYS A 70 5.93 15.24 3.18
CA LYS A 70 7.10 14.71 2.44
C LYS A 70 8.37 15.57 2.57
N MET A 71 8.21 16.87 2.81
CA MET A 71 9.30 17.84 2.96
C MET A 71 9.77 18.06 4.42
N ASP A 72 9.17 17.38 5.40
CA ASP A 72 9.53 17.51 6.82
C ASP A 72 10.72 16.62 7.17
N ASP A 73 11.92 17.17 7.34
CA ASP A 73 13.12 16.40 7.70
C ASP A 73 13.31 16.19 9.22
N THR A 74 12.33 16.60 10.05
CA THR A 74 12.42 16.36 11.51
C THR A 74 12.31 14.90 11.89
N LYS A 75 11.68 14.08 11.03
CA LYS A 75 11.56 12.63 11.17
C LYS A 75 12.36 11.96 10.07
N PHE A 76 13.32 11.15 10.47
CA PHE A 76 14.15 10.34 9.59
C PHE A 76 14.45 9.00 10.25
N VAL A 77 14.92 8.05 9.46
CA VAL A 77 15.52 6.80 9.91
C VAL A 77 16.96 6.78 9.43
N GLU A 78 17.85 6.38 10.32
CA GLU A 78 19.26 6.16 10.05
C GLU A 78 19.61 4.74 10.48
N SER A 79 20.50 4.09 9.74
CA SER A 79 20.94 2.74 10.10
C SER A 79 21.95 2.74 11.25
N ASP A 80 21.94 1.69 12.08
CA ASP A 80 22.73 1.62 13.32
C ASP A 80 24.19 1.19 13.09
N ALA A 81 24.40 0.16 12.26
CA ALA A 81 25.71 -0.48 12.13
C ALA A 81 26.39 -0.28 10.76
N ASP A 82 25.61 -0.30 9.69
CA ASP A 82 26.08 -0.32 8.31
C ASP A 82 25.01 0.25 7.37
N GLU A 83 25.26 0.31 6.07
CA GLU A 83 24.36 0.92 5.07
C GLU A 83 23.02 0.17 4.86
N GLN A 84 22.84 -1.04 5.40
CA GLN A 84 21.69 -1.87 5.10
C GLN A 84 20.46 -1.53 5.96
N LEU A 85 19.28 -1.43 5.35
CA LEU A 85 17.99 -1.27 6.03
C LEU A 85 16.93 -2.19 5.42
N ILE A 86 16.14 -2.85 6.26
CA ILE A 86 14.98 -3.63 5.80
C ILE A 86 13.70 -3.05 6.42
N PHE A 87 12.75 -2.63 5.59
CA PHE A 87 11.41 -2.21 6.01
C PHE A 87 10.42 -3.32 5.69
N ARG A 88 9.56 -3.67 6.65
CA ARG A 88 8.42 -4.54 6.43
C ARG A 88 7.14 -3.73 6.63
N ILE A 89 6.36 -3.61 5.57
CA ILE A 89 5.21 -2.71 5.47
C ILE A 89 3.96 -3.55 5.18
N PRO A 90 3.22 -3.98 6.21
CA PRO A 90 1.95 -4.65 6.03
C PRO A 90 0.86 -3.65 5.61
N PHE A 91 -0.12 -4.14 4.83
CA PHE A 91 -1.30 -3.38 4.44
C PHE A 91 -2.56 -3.95 5.08
N THR A 92 -3.56 -3.11 5.27
CA THR A 92 -4.88 -3.48 5.83
C THR A 92 -5.78 -4.21 4.83
N GLY A 93 -5.30 -4.49 3.61
CA GLY A 93 -6.05 -5.13 2.54
C GLY A 93 -5.13 -5.47 1.37
N LEU A 94 -5.71 -5.64 0.17
CA LEU A 94 -4.93 -5.90 -1.04
C LEU A 94 -4.56 -4.60 -1.73
N VAL A 95 -3.28 -4.47 -2.08
CA VAL A 95 -2.75 -3.30 -2.77
C VAL A 95 -2.23 -3.70 -4.15
N LYS A 96 -2.48 -2.85 -5.14
CA LYS A 96 -1.75 -2.83 -6.39
C LYS A 96 -0.82 -1.62 -6.38
N LEU A 97 0.47 -1.84 -6.21
CA LEU A 97 1.46 -0.77 -6.12
C LEU A 97 1.80 -0.27 -7.52
N LYS A 98 1.81 1.05 -7.70
CA LYS A 98 2.18 1.72 -8.96
C LYS A 98 3.57 2.31 -8.87
N SER A 99 3.86 3.07 -7.81
CA SER A 99 5.18 3.68 -7.59
C SER A 99 5.54 3.74 -6.10
N ILE A 100 6.84 3.83 -5.87
CA ILE A 100 7.46 4.08 -4.57
C ILE A 100 8.12 5.45 -4.68
N THR A 101 7.88 6.32 -3.72
CA THR A 101 8.51 7.64 -3.62
C THR A 101 9.43 7.67 -2.41
N LEU A 102 10.61 8.22 -2.60
CA LEU A 102 11.66 8.26 -1.57
C LEU A 102 12.22 9.67 -1.46
N ARG A 103 12.55 10.07 -0.24
CA ARG A 103 13.39 11.23 0.04
C ARG A 103 14.45 10.82 1.06
N SER A 104 15.69 11.18 0.79
CA SER A 104 16.82 11.02 1.69
C SER A 104 17.53 12.36 1.87
N ASP A 105 18.48 12.39 2.80
CA ASP A 105 19.44 13.50 2.88
C ASP A 105 20.27 13.58 1.59
N SER A 106 20.87 14.73 1.32
CA SER A 106 21.72 14.90 0.15
C SER A 106 23.15 14.50 0.52
N GLY A 107 23.68 13.46 -0.12
CA GLY A 107 25.07 13.05 0.02
C GLY A 107 25.27 11.54 0.12
N GLU A 108 26.40 11.15 0.71
CA GLU A 108 26.91 9.78 0.71
C GLU A 108 26.00 8.79 1.46
N THR A 109 25.20 9.26 2.43
CA THR A 109 24.26 8.44 3.22
C THR A 109 22.92 8.20 2.50
N ALA A 110 22.70 8.78 1.32
CA ALA A 110 21.52 8.49 0.52
C ALA A 110 21.57 7.04 0.00
N PRO A 111 20.48 6.29 0.05
CA PRO A 111 20.47 4.93 -0.48
C PRO A 111 20.66 4.95 -2.01
N ARG A 112 21.44 3.99 -2.51
CA ARG A 112 21.78 3.82 -3.92
C ARG A 112 21.05 2.64 -4.55
N LYS A 113 20.75 1.60 -3.78
CA LYS A 113 19.98 0.45 -4.27
C LYS A 113 18.81 0.12 -3.38
N MET A 114 17.67 -0.14 -4.03
CA MET A 114 16.45 -0.61 -3.38
C MET A 114 15.97 -1.89 -4.06
N LYS A 115 15.72 -2.92 -3.26
CA LYS A 115 15.09 -4.18 -3.67
C LYS A 115 13.71 -4.27 -3.01
N ALA A 116 12.69 -4.67 -3.75
CA ALA A 116 11.35 -4.90 -3.22
C ALA A 116 10.92 -6.36 -3.34
N PHE A 117 10.29 -6.85 -2.29
CA PHE A 117 9.71 -8.18 -2.17
C PHE A 117 8.25 -8.03 -1.75
N ILE A 118 7.36 -8.82 -2.33
CA ILE A 118 5.93 -8.79 -1.99
C ILE A 118 5.54 -10.06 -1.26
N ASN A 119 4.69 -9.94 -0.25
CA ASN A 119 4.14 -11.06 0.50
C ASN A 119 5.21 -11.99 1.10
N MET A 120 6.30 -11.40 1.58
CA MET A 120 7.43 -12.11 2.17
C MET A 120 7.83 -11.43 3.49
N ASP A 121 7.44 -12.04 4.60
CA ASP A 121 7.68 -11.55 5.96
C ASP A 121 8.96 -12.11 6.61
N ASP A 122 9.54 -13.19 6.08
CA ASP A 122 10.76 -13.82 6.60
C ASP A 122 12.07 -13.28 5.98
N LEU A 123 12.06 -12.11 5.34
CA LEU A 123 13.28 -11.55 4.74
C LEU A 123 14.20 -10.95 5.82
N ASP A 124 15.46 -11.38 5.85
CA ASP A 124 16.50 -10.94 6.78
C ASP A 124 17.81 -10.67 6.03
N PHE A 125 18.83 -10.12 6.69
CA PHE A 125 20.09 -9.73 6.03
C PHE A 125 20.90 -10.92 5.48
N ASP A 126 20.78 -12.12 6.04
CA ASP A 126 21.45 -13.32 5.52
C ASP A 126 20.85 -13.75 4.18
N ASN A 127 19.53 -13.62 4.03
CA ASN A 127 18.81 -14.08 2.84
C ASN A 127 18.47 -12.98 1.82
N ALA A 128 18.52 -11.70 2.20
CA ALA A 128 18.08 -10.58 1.36
C ALA A 128 18.91 -10.39 0.09
N GLU A 129 20.20 -10.72 0.15
CA GLU A 129 21.11 -10.63 -1.00
C GLU A 129 20.92 -11.78 -2.01
N SER A 130 20.58 -12.97 -1.53
CA SER A 130 20.44 -14.18 -2.37
C SER A 130 19.02 -14.40 -2.88
N THR A 131 18.02 -13.84 -2.20
CA THR A 131 16.61 -13.94 -2.60
C THR A 131 16.35 -13.06 -3.82
N VAL A 132 15.69 -13.61 -4.84
CA VAL A 132 15.35 -12.88 -6.06
C VAL A 132 14.29 -11.82 -5.74
N PRO A 133 14.58 -10.52 -5.90
CA PRO A 133 13.59 -9.48 -5.65
C PRO A 133 12.49 -9.49 -6.72
N THR A 134 11.30 -9.01 -6.34
CA THR A 134 10.21 -8.80 -7.30
C THR A 134 10.62 -7.76 -8.35
N GLN A 135 11.28 -6.71 -7.87
CA GLN A 135 11.96 -5.69 -8.66
C GLN A 135 13.06 -5.02 -7.84
N GLU A 136 14.08 -4.54 -8.54
CA GLU A 136 15.22 -3.78 -8.00
C GLU A 136 15.32 -2.45 -8.77
N TRP A 137 15.78 -1.41 -8.08
CA TRP A 137 16.04 -0.09 -8.64
C TRP A 137 17.42 0.40 -8.21
N ASP A 138 18.16 0.94 -9.18
CA ASP A 138 19.24 1.88 -8.91
C ASP A 138 18.61 3.25 -8.64
N LEU A 139 18.81 3.74 -7.41
CA LEU A 139 18.34 5.03 -6.96
C LEU A 139 19.26 6.13 -7.48
N VAL A 140 18.76 7.35 -7.48
CA VAL A 140 19.50 8.52 -7.96
C VAL A 140 19.91 9.35 -6.75
N GLU A 141 21.14 9.82 -6.77
CA GLU A 141 21.62 10.75 -5.75
C GLU A 141 20.87 12.07 -5.92
N ASP A 142 20.01 12.39 -4.95
CA ASP A 142 19.30 13.66 -4.97
C ASP A 142 20.15 14.77 -4.34
N THR A 143 20.59 15.69 -5.20
CA THR A 143 21.45 16.82 -4.83
C THR A 143 20.67 18.05 -4.33
N HIS A 144 19.33 18.01 -4.36
CA HIS A 144 18.46 19.16 -4.10
C HIS A 144 17.42 18.89 -2.99
N GLY A 145 17.54 17.78 -2.26
CA GLY A 145 16.56 17.28 -1.30
C GLY A 145 15.15 17.05 -1.87
N GLN A 146 15.00 16.73 -3.16
CA GLN A 146 13.71 16.46 -3.78
C GLN A 146 13.24 15.02 -3.55
N VAL A 147 11.93 14.80 -3.73
CA VAL A 147 11.32 13.47 -3.67
C VAL A 147 11.46 12.80 -5.02
N ALA A 148 12.15 11.66 -5.07
CA ALA A 148 12.27 10.85 -6.27
C ALA A 148 11.15 9.81 -6.34
N GLU A 149 10.60 9.57 -7.54
CA GLU A 149 9.58 8.56 -7.78
C GLU A 149 10.13 7.40 -8.63
N TYR A 150 9.92 6.19 -8.14
CA TYR A 150 10.34 4.94 -8.75
C TYR A 150 9.13 4.13 -9.17
N SER A 151 8.92 4.03 -10.49
CA SER A 151 7.82 3.25 -11.06
C SER A 151 8.03 1.75 -10.86
N THR A 152 6.96 1.05 -10.51
CA THR A 152 6.96 -0.41 -10.39
C THR A 152 6.42 -1.07 -11.65
N ARG A 153 6.78 -2.34 -11.87
CA ARG A 153 6.14 -3.19 -12.88
C ARG A 153 4.81 -3.66 -12.32
N VAL A 154 3.78 -2.83 -12.46
CA VAL A 154 2.44 -3.00 -11.88
C VAL A 154 1.88 -4.43 -12.00
N ALA A 155 2.15 -5.13 -13.11
CA ALA A 155 1.75 -6.53 -13.29
C ALA A 155 2.31 -7.49 -12.22
N LYS A 156 3.57 -7.28 -11.80
CA LYS A 156 4.20 -8.03 -10.71
C LYS A 156 3.77 -7.56 -9.33
N PHE A 157 3.37 -6.29 -9.22
CA PHE A 157 2.98 -5.63 -7.98
C PHE A 157 1.46 -5.56 -7.83
N SER A 158 0.78 -6.65 -8.15
CA SER A 158 -0.66 -6.80 -7.94
C SER A 158 -0.94 -7.72 -6.76
N SER A 159 -1.98 -7.42 -5.98
CA SER A 159 -2.41 -8.23 -4.82
C SER A 159 -1.36 -8.36 -3.71
N ILE A 160 -0.81 -7.23 -3.28
CA ILE A 160 0.18 -7.13 -2.21
C ILE A 160 -0.56 -7.02 -0.87
N ARG A 161 -0.19 -7.87 0.10
CA ARG A 161 -0.62 -7.82 1.51
C ARG A 161 0.48 -7.26 2.40
N SER A 162 1.74 -7.53 2.06
CA SER A 162 2.91 -6.94 2.70
C SER A 162 3.96 -6.59 1.65
N LEU A 163 4.63 -5.45 1.83
CA LEU A 163 5.75 -5.01 1.04
C LEU A 163 7.00 -4.99 1.91
N THR A 164 8.05 -5.66 1.47
CA THR A 164 9.36 -5.60 2.12
C THR A 164 10.32 -4.84 1.22
N LEU A 165 10.89 -3.75 1.73
CA LEU A 165 11.91 -2.95 1.05
C LEU A 165 13.25 -3.21 1.69
N PHE A 166 14.25 -3.51 0.88
CA PHE A 166 15.62 -3.70 1.32
C PHE A 166 16.52 -2.69 0.61
N PHE A 167 17.16 -1.83 1.40
CA PHE A 167 18.17 -0.90 0.93
C PHE A 167 19.52 -1.54 1.23
N SER A 168 20.27 -1.90 0.19
CA SER A 168 21.48 -2.74 0.31
C SER A 168 22.78 -1.96 0.21
N GLU A 169 22.76 -0.79 -0.43
CA GLU A 169 23.92 0.05 -0.71
C GLU A 169 23.51 1.54 -0.64
N ASN A 170 24.44 2.41 -0.28
CA ASN A 170 24.32 3.88 -0.36
C ASN A 170 25.35 4.50 -1.34
N PHE A 171 25.49 5.82 -1.33
CA PHE A 171 26.41 6.56 -2.22
C PHE A 171 27.84 6.72 -1.66
N GLY A 172 28.20 5.95 -0.63
CA GLY A 172 29.56 5.90 -0.05
C GLY A 172 29.64 6.21 1.44
N GLY A 173 28.50 6.41 2.11
CA GLY A 173 28.43 6.67 3.54
C GLY A 173 28.56 5.39 4.37
N ASP A 174 28.88 5.54 5.66
CA ASP A 174 28.92 4.38 6.58
C ASP A 174 27.50 3.89 6.95
N THR A 175 26.51 4.79 6.90
CA THR A 175 25.11 4.53 7.24
C THR A 175 24.17 5.06 6.15
N THR A 176 22.94 4.56 6.15
CA THR A 176 21.88 5.00 5.23
C THR A 176 20.86 5.82 5.98
N LYS A 177 20.52 7.00 5.44
CA LYS A 177 19.53 7.91 6.01
C LYS A 177 18.38 8.19 5.05
N ILE A 178 17.16 7.97 5.51
CA ILE A 178 15.93 8.18 4.74
C ILE A 178 15.00 9.09 5.53
N SER A 179 14.41 10.12 4.91
CA SER A 179 13.48 11.05 5.55
C SER A 179 12.02 10.77 5.19
N PHE A 180 11.75 10.18 4.03
CA PHE A 180 10.39 9.91 3.57
C PHE A 180 10.30 8.68 2.69
N ILE A 181 9.31 7.83 2.96
CA ILE A 181 8.85 6.77 2.06
C ILE A 181 7.35 6.98 1.82
N GLY A 182 6.97 7.16 0.56
CA GLY A 182 5.58 7.24 0.13
C GLY A 182 5.25 6.13 -0.85
N LEU A 183 4.06 5.54 -0.73
CA LEU A 183 3.59 4.47 -1.60
C LEU A 183 2.34 4.94 -2.35
N LYS A 184 2.32 4.74 -3.68
CA LYS A 184 1.17 5.09 -4.52
C LYS A 184 0.63 3.88 -5.27
N GLY A 185 -0.68 3.77 -5.36
CA GLY A 185 -1.34 2.65 -6.01
C GLY A 185 -2.84 2.58 -5.78
N GLU A 186 -3.40 1.41 -6.03
CA GLU A 186 -4.82 1.12 -5.85
C GLU A 186 -5.02 0.18 -4.66
N PHE A 187 -6.07 0.40 -3.89
CA PHE A 187 -6.47 -0.45 -2.76
C PHE A 187 -7.75 -1.22 -3.09
N SER A 188 -7.79 -2.47 -2.67
CA SER A 188 -8.95 -3.34 -2.73
C SER A 188 -9.18 -3.98 -1.37
N GLU A 189 -10.42 -3.91 -0.88
CA GLU A 189 -10.79 -4.52 0.39
C GLU A 189 -10.69 -6.05 0.31
N LEU A 190 -10.12 -6.67 1.34
CA LEU A 190 -10.06 -8.12 1.45
C LEU A 190 -11.42 -8.65 1.90
N LYS A 191 -12.30 -8.99 0.97
CA LYS A 191 -13.54 -9.72 1.29
C LYS A 191 -13.17 -11.11 1.81
N ARG A 192 -13.24 -11.30 3.13
CA ARG A 192 -13.14 -12.62 3.76
C ARG A 192 -14.50 -13.30 3.61
N ASP A 193 -14.74 -13.96 2.48
CA ASP A 193 -15.83 -14.95 2.42
C ASP A 193 -15.42 -16.15 3.28
N PRO A 194 -16.16 -16.48 4.37
CA PRO A 194 -15.86 -17.67 5.14
C PRO A 194 -16.10 -18.88 4.24
N ILE A 195 -15.04 -19.65 3.96
CA ILE A 195 -15.18 -20.98 3.37
C ILE A 195 -15.88 -21.83 4.43
N ILE A 196 -17.21 -21.93 4.35
CA ILE A 196 -17.96 -22.91 5.11
C ILE A 196 -17.67 -24.26 4.46
N THR A 197 -16.59 -24.90 4.87
CA THR A 197 -16.33 -26.30 4.52
C THR A 197 -17.37 -27.14 5.27
N VAL A 198 -18.54 -27.33 4.69
CA VAL A 198 -19.46 -28.40 5.09
C VAL A 198 -18.78 -29.69 4.67
N TYR A 199 -17.99 -30.26 5.57
CA TYR A 199 -17.49 -31.62 5.39
C TYR A 199 -18.69 -32.54 5.65
N GLU A 200 -19.38 -32.95 4.58
CA GLU A 200 -20.49 -33.91 4.63
C GLU A 200 -19.96 -35.27 5.11
N LEU A 201 -19.83 -35.45 6.44
CA LEU A 201 -19.79 -36.77 7.06
C LEU A 201 -21.21 -37.34 7.10
N GLN A 202 -21.80 -37.56 5.92
CA GLN A 202 -22.83 -38.58 5.82
C GLN A 202 -22.11 -39.91 5.62
N ALA A 203 -21.94 -40.66 6.72
CA ALA A 203 -21.62 -42.06 6.63
C ALA A 203 -22.69 -42.73 5.75
N ASN A 204 -22.34 -43.13 4.53
CA ASN A 204 -23.22 -43.92 3.68
C ASN A 204 -23.34 -45.33 4.33
N PRO A 205 -24.50 -45.74 4.87
CA PRO A 205 -24.64 -47.01 5.56
C PRO A 205 -24.57 -48.23 4.62
N ALA A 206 -24.29 -48.05 3.33
CA ALA A 206 -24.19 -49.12 2.34
C ALA A 206 -22.81 -49.79 2.23
N ASP A 207 -21.76 -49.28 2.89
CA ASP A 207 -20.37 -49.76 2.63
C ASP A 207 -19.87 -50.86 3.60
N HIS A 208 -20.59 -51.18 4.67
CA HIS A 208 -20.25 -52.31 5.55
C HIS A 208 -21.07 -53.56 5.21
N LYS A 209 -20.61 -54.36 4.24
CA LYS A 209 -21.09 -55.73 4.04
C LYS A 209 -20.20 -56.69 4.83
N VAL A 210 -20.60 -57.04 6.05
CA VAL A 210 -19.92 -58.06 6.86
C VAL A 210 -20.19 -59.47 6.27
N PRO A 211 -19.17 -60.24 5.89
CA PRO A 211 -19.37 -61.62 5.47
C PRO A 211 -19.46 -62.54 6.70
N GLY A 212 -20.62 -63.18 6.87
CA GLY A 212 -20.76 -64.42 7.66
C GLY A 212 -21.12 -64.24 9.14
N VAL A 213 -22.41 -64.30 9.46
CA VAL A 213 -22.91 -64.89 10.70
C VAL A 213 -24.10 -65.77 10.34
N ASN A 214 -24.02 -67.03 10.76
CA ASN A 214 -24.98 -68.10 10.52
C ASN A 214 -26.28 -67.83 11.29
N ASP A 215 -27.42 -67.86 10.60
CA ASP A 215 -28.73 -67.94 11.24
C ASP A 215 -29.23 -69.38 11.16
N ALA A 216 -28.97 -70.13 12.22
CA ALA A 216 -29.71 -71.33 12.55
C ALA A 216 -30.59 -71.00 13.75
N LEU A 217 -31.84 -71.48 13.68
CA LEU A 217 -32.81 -71.80 14.75
C LEU A 217 -34.12 -71.02 14.63
N HIS A 218 -35.07 -71.62 13.91
CA HIS A 218 -36.50 -71.31 14.06
C HIS A 218 -37.13 -72.43 14.93
N PRO A 219 -37.86 -72.10 16.03
CA PRO A 219 -38.40 -73.06 16.98
C PRO A 219 -39.71 -73.71 16.52
N GLU A 220 -39.97 -74.91 17.05
CA GLU A 220 -41.18 -75.74 16.88
C GLU A 220 -42.39 -75.27 17.72
N PHE A 221 -43.54 -75.93 17.46
CA PHE A 221 -44.86 -75.98 18.14
C PHE A 221 -45.88 -74.92 17.68
N GLU A 222 -47.11 -75.25 17.26
CA GLU A 222 -47.97 -76.42 17.52
C GLU A 222 -48.96 -76.65 16.36
#